data_AF-R6ICS1-F1
#
_entry.id   AF-R6ICS1-F1
#
_cell.length_a   1.000
_cell.length_b   1.000
_cell.length_c   1.000
_cell.angle_alpha   90.00
_cell.angle_beta   90.00
_cell.angle_gamma   90.00
#
_symmetry.space_group_name_H-M   'P 1'
#
loop_
_entity.id
_entity.type
_entity.pdbx_description
1 polymer ?
#
loop_
_entity_poly.entity_id
_entity_poly.type
_entity_poly.pdbx_seq_one_letter_code
_entity_poly.pdbx_strand_id
1 'polypeptide(L)'
;MGDKLKAQLNKFKYPLLALVLGLIIMLLPIGESSSRSVSSQTDEQRLAAVLQRCDGVGNVTALLSDTGAVIVCDGADDAAVRLSIIKAVEAFTGFSSDSIQVIKTAPNIGG
;
A
#
# COMPACT_ATOMS: atom_id res chain seq x y z
N MET A 1 52.95 -7.17 20.90
CA MET A 1 51.70 -7.83 21.37
C MET A 1 50.64 -8.05 20.28
N GLY A 2 50.82 -7.59 19.03
CA GLY A 2 49.78 -7.66 17.99
C GLY A 2 49.69 -8.98 17.23
N ASP A 3 50.65 -9.88 17.39
CA ASP A 3 50.86 -11.01 16.47
C ASP A 3 50.02 -12.24 16.86
N LYS A 4 49.73 -12.41 18.15
CA LYS A 4 48.87 -13.50 18.65
C LYS A 4 47.39 -13.26 18.38
N LEU A 5 46.97 -12.00 18.25
CA LEU A 5 45.58 -11.65 17.92
C LEU A 5 45.26 -11.94 16.46
N LYS A 6 46.21 -11.69 15.54
CA LYS A 6 46.08 -12.00 14.11
C LYS A 6 45.99 -13.50 13.84
N ALA A 7 46.64 -14.35 14.64
CA ALA A 7 46.57 -15.80 14.50
C ALA A 7 45.17 -16.38 14.85
N GLN A 8 44.44 -15.78 15.80
CA GLN A 8 43.07 -16.18 16.13
C GLN A 8 42.04 -15.65 15.12
N LEU A 9 42.31 -14.50 14.50
CA LEU A 9 41.46 -13.94 13.43
C LEU A 9 41.49 -14.77 12.14
N ASN A 10 42.57 -15.52 11.88
CA ASN A 10 42.67 -16.38 10.69
C ASN A 10 41.71 -17.60 10.76
N LYS A 11 41.22 -17.97 11.96
CA LYS A 11 40.19 -19.01 12.13
C LYS A 11 38.77 -18.47 11.88
N PHE A 12 38.56 -17.17 12.13
CA PHE A 12 37.29 -16.48 11.94
C PHE A 12 37.19 -15.71 10.61
N LYS A 13 38.08 -15.96 9.64
CA LYS A 13 38.06 -15.27 8.32
C LYS A 13 36.69 -15.33 7.65
N TYR A 14 36.07 -16.50 7.63
CA TYR A 14 34.74 -16.68 7.04
C TYR A 14 33.61 -16.05 7.85
N PRO A 15 33.51 -16.26 9.18
CA PRO A 15 32.46 -15.59 9.98
C PRO A 15 32.62 -14.06 10.04
N LEU A 16 33.85 -13.54 10.03
CA LEU A 16 34.09 -12.09 9.95
C LEU A 16 33.74 -11.55 8.57
N LEU A 17 34.04 -12.29 7.49
CA LEU A 17 33.54 -11.96 6.14
C LEU A 17 32.02 -11.98 6.09
N ALA A 18 31.35 -12.97 6.70
CA ALA A 18 29.90 -13.07 6.73
C ALA A 18 29.26 -11.91 7.50
N LEU A 19 29.87 -11.47 8.61
CA LEU A 19 29.41 -10.31 9.38
C LEU A 19 29.57 -9.02 8.58
N VAL A 20 30.71 -8.82 7.92
CA VAL A 20 30.95 -7.64 7.07
C VAL A 20 30.05 -7.67 5.83
N LEU A 21 29.85 -8.84 5.23
CA LEU A 21 28.94 -9.02 4.09
C LEU A 21 27.50 -8.76 4.50
N GLY A 22 27.07 -9.24 5.67
CA GLY A 22 25.77 -8.93 6.25
C GLY A 22 25.62 -7.44 6.53
N LEU A 23 26.66 -6.77 7.04
CA LEU A 23 26.65 -5.32 7.28
C LEU A 23 26.63 -4.55 5.95
N ILE A 24 27.35 -4.98 4.92
CA ILE A 24 27.30 -4.37 3.58
C ILE A 24 25.92 -4.59 2.94
N ILE A 25 25.32 -5.77 3.06
CA ILE A 25 23.94 -6.03 2.64
C ILE A 25 22.94 -5.17 3.43
N MET A 26 23.22 -4.88 4.70
CA MET A 26 22.37 -4.04 5.56
C MET A 26 22.60 -2.53 5.34
N LEU A 27 23.80 -2.13 4.90
CA LEU A 27 24.17 -0.73 4.60
C LEU A 27 23.96 -0.37 3.13
N LEU A 28 23.74 -1.36 2.26
CA LEU A 28 23.28 -1.21 0.89
C LEU A 28 21.75 -1.42 0.91
N PRO A 29 20.92 -0.36 0.95
CA PRO A 29 19.47 -0.50 0.99
C PRO A 29 18.96 -1.01 -0.36
N ILE A 30 18.97 -2.33 -0.52
CA ILE A 30 18.20 -3.03 -1.54
C ILE A 30 17.23 -3.94 -0.78
N GLY A 31 16.03 -3.41 -0.52
CA GLY A 31 14.95 -4.18 0.07
C GLY A 31 14.62 -3.75 1.48
N GLU A 32 13.81 -2.71 1.56
CA GLU A 32 12.88 -2.49 2.67
C GLU A 32 12.31 -3.81 3.19
N SER A 33 12.35 -3.95 4.51
CA SER A 33 11.55 -4.93 5.21
C SER A 33 10.06 -4.63 4.95
N SER A 34 9.28 -5.65 4.62
CA SER A 34 7.81 -5.62 4.51
C SER A 34 7.21 -5.05 3.21
N SER A 35 7.65 -5.54 2.04
CA SER A 35 6.94 -5.27 0.78
C SER A 35 5.72 -6.18 0.61
N ARG A 36 4.62 -5.85 1.28
CA ARG A 36 3.25 -6.24 0.89
C ARG A 36 2.22 -5.12 1.05
N SER A 37 2.64 -3.85 1.09
CA SER A 37 1.69 -2.73 1.27
C SER A 37 2.01 -1.44 0.49
N VAL A 38 3.12 -1.34 -0.26
CA VAL A 38 3.46 -0.11 -1.01
C VAL A 38 2.79 -0.06 -2.39
N SER A 39 2.50 -1.21 -3.00
CA SER A 39 1.69 -1.27 -4.24
C SER A 39 0.26 -0.80 -3.97
N SER A 40 -0.35 -1.28 -2.88
CA SER A 40 -1.74 -0.97 -2.53
C SER A 40 -1.98 0.53 -2.35
N GLN A 41 -1.09 1.24 -1.64
CA GLN A 41 -1.25 2.69 -1.45
C GLN A 41 -1.21 3.49 -2.76
N THR A 42 -0.43 3.04 -3.75
CA THR A 42 -0.34 3.74 -5.04
C THR A 42 -1.57 3.46 -5.91
N ASP A 43 -2.06 2.22 -5.88
CA ASP A 43 -3.24 1.81 -6.65
C ASP A 43 -4.52 2.44 -6.11
N GLU A 44 -4.67 2.55 -4.78
CA GLU A 44 -5.79 3.23 -4.12
C GLU A 44 -5.85 4.72 -4.50
N GLN A 45 -4.70 5.41 -4.49
CA GLN A 45 -4.60 6.83 -4.86
C GLN A 45 -4.93 7.06 -6.34
N ARG A 46 -4.45 6.18 -7.23
CA ARG A 46 -4.77 6.27 -8.66
C ARG A 46 -6.24 6.01 -8.93
N LEU A 47 -6.82 5.00 -8.29
CA LEU A 47 -8.24 4.69 -8.39
C LEU A 47 -9.08 5.87 -7.89
N ALA A 48 -8.75 6.42 -6.72
CA ALA A 48 -9.40 7.60 -6.18
C ALA A 48 -9.32 8.80 -7.16
N ALA A 49 -8.14 9.05 -7.74
CA ALA A 49 -7.97 10.13 -8.72
C ALA A 49 -8.80 9.94 -10.00
N VAL A 50 -9.03 8.70 -10.44
CA VAL A 50 -9.90 8.39 -11.58
C VAL A 50 -11.36 8.58 -11.20
N LEU A 51 -11.79 8.07 -10.04
CA LEU A 51 -13.16 8.22 -9.56
C LEU A 51 -13.54 9.68 -9.29
N GLN A 52 -12.58 10.52 -8.87
CA GLN A 52 -12.76 11.96 -8.71
C GLN A 52 -13.09 12.70 -10.02
N ARG A 53 -12.75 12.12 -11.17
CA ARG A 53 -13.09 12.70 -12.48
C ARG A 53 -14.49 12.33 -12.95
N CYS A 54 -15.19 11.44 -12.24
CA CYS A 54 -16.57 11.11 -12.55
C CYS A 54 -17.51 12.22 -12.06
N ASP A 55 -18.52 12.53 -12.88
CA ASP A 55 -19.51 13.57 -12.60
C ASP A 55 -20.31 13.23 -11.33
N GLY A 56 -20.44 14.20 -10.42
CA GLY A 56 -21.22 14.05 -9.19
C GLY A 56 -20.55 13.30 -8.02
N VAL A 57 -19.32 12.80 -8.15
CA VAL A 57 -18.65 12.02 -7.08
C VAL A 57 -18.14 12.89 -5.92
N GLY A 58 -17.64 14.10 -6.20
CA GLY A 58 -17.07 15.00 -5.20
C GLY A 58 -15.74 14.50 -4.61
N ASN A 59 -15.55 14.63 -3.29
CA ASN A 59 -14.38 14.03 -2.65
C ASN A 59 -14.55 12.52 -2.60
N VAL A 60 -13.51 11.78 -2.96
CA VAL A 60 -13.50 10.31 -2.94
C VAL A 60 -12.29 9.81 -2.16
N THR A 61 -12.51 8.78 -1.35
CA THR A 61 -11.46 8.01 -0.69
C THR A 61 -11.78 6.54 -0.91
N ALA A 62 -10.83 5.81 -1.50
CA ALA A 62 -10.97 4.38 -1.76
C ALA A 62 -10.03 3.61 -0.84
N LEU A 63 -10.55 2.53 -0.24
CA LEU A 63 -9.80 1.56 0.54
C LEU A 63 -10.01 0.18 -0.06
N LEU A 64 -8.93 -0.48 -0.45
CA LEU A 64 -8.95 -1.82 -1.03
C LEU A 64 -8.35 -2.83 -0.04
N SER A 65 -9.01 -3.98 0.06
CA SER A 65 -8.54 -5.15 0.83
C SER A 65 -8.53 -6.37 -0.08
N ASP A 66 -7.85 -7.45 0.31
CA ASP A 66 -7.82 -8.71 -0.46
C ASP A 66 -9.21 -9.33 -0.69
N THR A 67 -10.23 -8.90 0.07
CA THR A 67 -11.59 -9.48 0.06
C THR A 67 -12.69 -8.52 -0.38
N GLY A 68 -12.37 -7.26 -0.68
CA GLY A 68 -13.38 -6.27 -1.06
C GLY A 68 -12.85 -4.84 -1.12
N ALA A 69 -13.75 -3.92 -1.48
CA ALA A 69 -13.44 -2.50 -1.61
C ALA A 69 -14.46 -1.64 -0.87
N VAL A 70 -13.97 -0.58 -0.23
CA VAL A 70 -14.78 0.44 0.43
C VAL A 70 -14.49 1.78 -0.21
N ILE A 71 -15.53 2.47 -0.66
CA ILE A 71 -15.45 3.77 -1.32
C ILE A 71 -16.27 4.74 -0.50
N VAL A 72 -15.63 5.81 -0.05
CA VAL A 72 -16.27 6.93 0.62
C VAL A 72 -16.34 8.08 -0.37
N CYS A 73 -17.54 8.55 -0.70
CA CYS A 73 -17.72 9.69 -1.59
C CYS A 73 -18.86 10.63 -1.16
N ASP A 74 -18.75 11.92 -1.52
CA ASP A 74 -19.83 12.89 -1.27
C ASP A 74 -21.09 12.56 -2.08
N GLY A 75 -20.92 12.03 -3.30
CA GLY A 75 -22.00 11.66 -4.22
C GLY A 75 -22.70 10.33 -3.93
N ALA A 76 -22.46 9.69 -2.79
CA ALA A 76 -23.00 8.36 -2.49
C ALA A 76 -24.55 8.31 -2.38
N ASP A 77 -25.21 9.45 -2.17
CA ASP A 77 -26.68 9.55 -2.13
C ASP A 77 -27.34 9.47 -3.51
N ASP A 78 -26.59 9.76 -4.58
CA ASP A 78 -27.09 9.69 -5.93
C ASP A 78 -26.97 8.25 -6.47
N ALA A 79 -28.10 7.67 -6.84
CA ALA A 79 -28.15 6.29 -7.31
C ALA A 79 -27.39 6.08 -8.64
N ALA A 80 -27.36 7.08 -9.53
CA ALA A 80 -26.63 7.02 -10.78
C ALA A 80 -25.11 7.10 -10.56
N VAL A 81 -24.67 7.95 -9.63
CA VAL A 81 -23.27 8.04 -9.19
C VAL A 81 -22.83 6.72 -8.53
N ARG A 82 -23.63 6.20 -7.60
CA ARG A 82 -23.34 4.94 -6.90
C ARG A 82 -23.19 3.76 -7.87
N LEU A 83 -24.10 3.65 -8.85
CA LEU A 83 -24.01 2.62 -9.89
C LEU A 83 -22.74 2.77 -10.76
N SER A 84 -22.40 4.01 -11.11
CA SER A 84 -21.21 4.30 -11.93
C SER A 84 -19.92 3.93 -11.20
N ILE A 85 -19.84 4.23 -9.89
CA ILE A 85 -18.71 3.85 -9.05
C ILE A 85 -18.59 2.34 -8.92
N ILE A 86 -19.69 1.64 -8.63
CA ILE A 86 -19.68 0.16 -8.50
C ILE A 86 -19.12 -0.47 -9.77
N LYS A 87 -19.65 -0.11 -10.95
CA LYS A 87 -19.17 -0.65 -12.23
C LYS A 87 -17.69 -0.34 -12.49
N ALA A 88 -17.23 0.87 -12.15
CA ALA A 88 -15.84 1.25 -12.31
C ALA A 88 -14.91 0.44 -11.39
N VAL A 89 -15.32 0.23 -10.14
CA VAL A 89 -14.56 -0.56 -9.16
C VAL A 89 -14.57 -2.04 -9.54
N GLU A 90 -15.70 -2.59 -9.99
CA GLU A 90 -15.79 -3.97 -10.51
C GLU A 90 -14.82 -4.18 -11.68
N ALA A 91 -14.80 -3.26 -12.66
CA ALA A 91 -13.93 -3.38 -13.83
C ALA A 91 -12.43 -3.23 -13.50
N PHE A 92 -12.09 -2.44 -12.47
CA PHE A 92 -10.70 -2.20 -12.07
C PHE A 92 -10.15 -3.24 -11.10
N THR A 93 -10.98 -3.69 -10.15
CA THR A 93 -10.57 -4.58 -9.04
C THR A 93 -10.96 -6.03 -9.24
N GLY A 94 -11.99 -6.30 -10.06
CA GLY A 94 -12.57 -7.63 -10.21
C GLY A 94 -13.44 -8.08 -9.03
N PHE A 95 -13.68 -7.23 -8.03
CA PHE A 95 -14.61 -7.55 -6.95
C PHE A 95 -16.05 -7.57 -7.46
N SER A 96 -16.89 -8.46 -6.91
CA SER A 96 -18.33 -8.43 -7.14
C SER A 96 -18.97 -7.27 -6.37
N SER A 97 -20.07 -6.73 -6.88
CA SER A 97 -20.93 -5.74 -6.20
C SER A 97 -21.19 -6.05 -4.72
N ASP A 98 -21.31 -7.32 -4.33
CA ASP A 98 -21.56 -7.74 -2.94
C ASP A 98 -20.41 -7.45 -1.98
N SER A 99 -19.19 -7.30 -2.51
CA SER A 99 -17.96 -6.99 -1.76
C SER A 99 -17.55 -5.52 -1.87
N ILE A 100 -18.38 -4.68 -2.49
CA ILE A 100 -18.14 -3.26 -2.70
C ILE A 100 -19.10 -2.46 -1.82
N GLN A 101 -18.56 -1.65 -0.91
CA GLN A 101 -19.34 -0.75 -0.06
C GLN A 101 -19.12 0.70 -0.47
N VAL A 102 -20.22 1.40 -0.77
CA VAL A 102 -20.19 2.84 -1.07
C VAL A 102 -20.86 3.58 0.09
N ILE A 103 -20.14 4.48 0.72
CA ILE A 103 -20.55 5.19 1.93
C ILE A 103 -20.49 6.70 1.66
N LYS A 104 -21.49 7.44 2.15
CA LYS A 104 -21.48 8.89 2.10
C LYS A 104 -20.41 9.45 3.03
N THR A 105 -19.61 10.39 2.53
CA THR A 105 -18.71 11.19 3.38
C THR A 105 -19.53 11.90 4.46
N ALA A 106 -19.16 11.70 5.73
CA ALA A 106 -19.74 12.50 6.81
C ALA A 106 -19.18 13.94 6.71
N PRO A 107 -20.02 14.98 6.72
CA PRO A 107 -19.53 16.33 6.88
C PRO A 107 -18.77 16.39 8.23
N ASN A 108 -17.55 16.93 8.22
CA ASN A 108 -16.75 17.11 9.44
C ASN A 108 -17.54 18.01 10.42
N ILE A 109 -18.27 17.40 11.34
CA ILE A 109 -18.91 18.08 12.48
C ILE A 109 -17.86 18.30 13.57
N GLY A 110 -16.84 19.09 13.26
CA GLY A 110 -15.72 19.36 14.15
C GLY A 110 -15.06 20.68 13.80
N GLY A 111 -15.68 21.78 14.25
CA GLY A 111 -15.10 23.11 14.34
C GLY A 111 -15.30 23.63 15.76
#